data_AF-A0A847N314-F1
#
_entry.id   AF-A0A847N314-F1
#
_cell.length_a   1.000
_cell.length_b   1.000
_cell.length_c   1.000
_cell.angle_alpha   90.00
_cell.angle_beta   90.00
_cell.angle_gamma   90.00
#
_symmetry.space_group_name_H-M   'P 1'
#
loop_
_entity.id
_entity.type
_entity.pdbx_description
1 polymer ?
#
loop_
_entity_poly.entity_id
_entity_poly.type
_entity_poly.pdbx_seq_one_letter_code
_entity_poly.pdbx_strand_id
1 'polypeptide(L)' 'MLEKPRHLERGDTVATVSLSWGGAGDPELLWRYEVGKKRLEDVFGLRVVEMEHT' A
#
# COMPACT_ATOMS: atom_id res chain seq x y z
N MET A 1 -6.82 27.26 1.02
CA MET A 1 -7.89 26.35 0.54
C MET A 1 -7.21 25.04 0.16
N LEU A 2 -7.78 23.88 0.50
CA LEU A 2 -7.20 22.57 0.17
C LEU A 2 -7.86 22.00 -1.09
N GLU A 3 -7.07 21.35 -1.94
CA GLU A 3 -7.59 20.66 -3.12
C GLU A 3 -8.12 19.27 -2.76
N LYS A 4 -9.26 18.89 -3.35
CA LYS A 4 -9.84 17.56 -3.16
C LYS A 4 -9.29 16.60 -4.22
N PRO A 5 -8.70 15.46 -3.84
CA PRO A 5 -8.21 14.49 -4.80
C PRO A 5 -9.35 13.75 -5.50
N ARG A 6 -9.02 13.09 -6.61
CA ARG A 6 -9.93 12.15 -7.30
C ARG A 6 -10.15 10.91 -6.43
N HIS A 7 -11.33 10.30 -6.55
CA HIS A 7 -11.59 9.02 -5.91
C HIS A 7 -10.84 7.90 -6.64
N LEU A 8 -10.61 6.79 -5.92
CA LEU A 8 -9.98 5.60 -6.47
C LEU A 8 -10.99 4.73 -7.22
N GLU A 9 -10.53 4.08 -8.27
CA GLU A 9 -11.26 3.12 -9.08
C GLU A 9 -10.53 1.77 -9.11
N ARG A 10 -11.25 0.69 -9.45
CA ARG A 10 -10.63 -0.62 -9.69
C ARG A 10 -9.61 -0.52 -10.82
N GLY A 11 -8.42 -1.07 -10.60
CA GLY A 11 -7.30 -1.05 -11.54
C GLY A 11 -6.30 0.09 -11.30
N ASP A 12 -6.63 1.06 -10.46
CA ASP A 12 -5.71 2.14 -10.08
C ASP A 12 -4.50 1.59 -9.30
N THR A 13 -3.39 2.32 -9.42
CA THR A 13 -2.14 1.99 -8.72
C THR A 13 -2.04 2.76 -7.40
N VAL A 14 -1.71 2.06 -6.33
CA VAL A 14 -1.38 2.64 -5.02
C VAL A 14 0.06 2.33 -4.64
N ALA A 15 0.76 3.34 -4.13
CA ALA A 15 2.11 3.19 -3.61
C ALA A 15 2.08 2.95 -2.09
N THR A 16 2.82 1.96 -1.62
CA THR A 16 3.10 1.80 -0.19
C THR A 16 4.44 2.43 0.15
N VAL A 17 4.52 3.11 1.30
CA VAL A 17 5.70 3.85 1.76
C VAL A 17 5.89 3.73 3.27
N SER A 18 7.13 3.59 3.71
CA SER A 18 7.51 3.50 5.13
C SER A 18 8.11 4.84 5.62
N LEU A 19 7.27 5.88 5.78
CA LEU A 19 7.72 7.25 6.13
C LEU A 19 8.10 7.46 7.60
N SER A 20 7.82 6.49 8.46
CA SER A 20 8.05 6.58 9.90
C SER A 20 8.86 5.38 10.38
N TRP A 21 8.21 4.34 10.88
CA TRP A 21 8.88 3.11 11.27
C TRP A 21 8.82 2.07 10.14
N GLY A 22 9.97 1.57 9.71
CA GLY A 22 10.13 0.64 8.59
C GLY A 22 9.84 -0.83 8.89
N GLY A 23 9.19 -1.13 10.02
CA GLY A 23 8.97 -2.52 10.45
C GLY A 23 8.08 -3.36 9.54
N ALA A 24 7.49 -2.77 8.49
CA ALA A 24 6.76 -3.52 7.47
C ALA A 24 7.65 -4.53 6.71
N GLY A 25 8.94 -4.22 6.57
CA GLY A 25 9.94 -5.12 5.97
C GLY A 25 10.61 -6.08 6.97
N ASP A 26 10.33 -5.96 8.28
CA ASP A 26 10.95 -6.83 9.29
C ASP A 26 10.49 -8.28 9.10
N PRO A 27 11.37 -9.29 9.15
CA PRO A 27 11.00 -10.68 8.88
C PRO A 27 9.84 -11.23 9.73
N GLU A 28 9.73 -10.78 10.99
CA GLU A 28 8.66 -11.20 11.92
C GLU A 28 7.30 -10.54 11.63
N LEU A 29 7.30 -9.44 10.87
CA LEU A 29 6.13 -8.61 10.58
C LEU A 29 5.75 -8.59 9.09
N LEU A 30 6.63 -9.05 8.19
CA LEU A 30 6.43 -9.04 6.74
C LEU A 30 5.12 -9.73 6.34
N TRP A 31 4.75 -10.82 7.01
CA TRP A 31 3.49 -11.52 6.76
C TRP A 31 2.27 -10.58 6.89
N ARG A 32 2.34 -9.59 7.78
CA ARG A 32 1.26 -8.62 8.00
C ARG A 32 1.19 -7.60 6.86
N TYR A 33 2.34 -7.17 6.34
CA TYR A 33 2.40 -6.35 5.14
C TYR A 33 1.76 -7.07 3.95
N GLU A 34 2.15 -8.34 3.72
CA GLU A 34 1.65 -9.16 2.61
C GLU A 34 0.13 -9.38 2.68
N VAL A 35 -0.41 -9.64 3.88
CA VAL A 35 -1.87 -9.74 4.06
C VAL A 35 -2.57 -8.41 3.74
N GLY A 36 -1.97 -7.28 4.12
CA GLY A 36 -2.48 -5.95 3.79
C GLY A 36 -2.49 -5.68 2.30
N LYS A 37 -1.35 -5.91 1.63
CA LYS A 37 -1.18 -5.81 0.17
C LYS A 37 -2.20 -6.66 -0.57
N LYS A 38 -2.32 -7.94 -0.20
CA LYS A 38 -3.28 -8.86 -0.82
C LYS A 38 -4.73 -8.38 -0.69
N ARG A 39 -5.11 -7.75 0.42
CA ARG A 39 -6.46 -7.19 0.57
C ARG A 39 -6.71 -5.98 -0.33
N LEU A 40 -5.72 -5.11 -0.52
CA LEU A 40 -5.82 -4.00 -1.47
C LEU A 40 -6.04 -4.50 -2.89
N GLU A 41 -5.34 -5.57 -3.26
CA GLU A 41 -5.47 -6.22 -4.56
C GLU A 41 -6.81 -6.96 -4.71
N ASP A 42 -7.13 -7.89 -3.82
CA ASP A 42 -8.28 -8.81 -3.97
C ASP A 42 -9.63 -8.13 -3.70
N VAL A 43 -9.71 -7.33 -2.63
CA VAL A 43 -10.98 -6.73 -2.19
C VAL A 43 -11.29 -5.49 -3.02
N PHE A 44 -10.30 -4.61 -3.17
CA PHE A 44 -10.46 -3.30 -3.80
C PHE A 44 -10.05 -3.28 -5.28
N GLY A 45 -9.38 -4.32 -5.79
CA GLY A 45 -8.97 -4.40 -7.19
C GLY A 45 -7.87 -3.42 -7.56
N LEU A 46 -7.03 -3.02 -6.60
CA LEU A 46 -5.95 -2.05 -6.81
C LEU A 46 -4.66 -2.75 -7.20
N ARG A 47 -3.76 -2.04 -7.88
CA ARG A 47 -2.38 -2.48 -8.13
C ARG A 47 -1.49 -1.89 -7.05
N VAL A 48 -0.82 -2.70 -6.25
CA VAL A 48 0.08 -2.21 -5.20
C VAL A 48 1.51 -2.19 -5.70
N VAL A 49 2.22 -1.08 -5.48
CA VAL A 49 3.64 -0.92 -5.80
C VAL A 49 4.40 -0.48 -4.54
N GLU A 50 5.42 -1.24 -4.16
CA GLU A 50 6.40 -0.81 -3.15
C GLU A 50 7.32 0.28 -3.70
N MET A 51 7.51 1.36 -2.95
CA MET A 51 8.62 2.28 -3.22
C MET A 51 9.95 1.66 -2.77
N GLU A 52 11.07 2.08 -3.38
CA GLU A 52 12.40 1.45 -3.26
C GLU A 52 12.91 1.25 -1.82
N HIS A 53 12.40 2.01 -0.85
CA HIS A 53 12.78 1.94 0.56
C HIS A 53 11.59 1.68 1.49
N THR A 54 10.66 0.84 1.04
CA THR A 54 9.47 0.44 1.81
C THR A 54 9.73 -0.73 2.72
#